data_AF-A0A918GQE2-F1
#
_entry.id   AF-A0A918GQE2-F1
#
_cell.length_a   1.000
_cell.length_b   1.000
_cell.length_c   1.000
_cell.angle_alpha   90.00
_cell.angle_beta   90.00
_cell.angle_gamma   90.00
#
_symmetry.space_group_name_H-M   'P 1'
#
loop_
_entity.id
_entity.type
_entity.pdbx_description
1 polymer ?
#
loop_
_entity_poly.entity_id
_entity_poly.type
_entity_poly.pdbx_seq_one_letter_code
_entity_poly.pdbx_strand_id
1 'polypeptide(L)'
;MLQLTDLGSPGQTWTSWWVEREGLTEAPAREVSRSLYRRLDRSLGDNDAERRILRAYAERYVRLGNDIPALLPQVYLHYDPYTRAHHAPVPPRCPASGWTSSCSYRSEIRIVIECDGRQHYADETGRADAQRYAEMVAEDRELRLRGYEVYRFGGAELTESPATDRQLTSFFNRLAERYST
;
A
#
# COMPACT_ATOMS: atom_id res chain seq x y z
N MET A 1 -5.69 4.73 -1.03
CA MET A 1 -4.44 4.47 -0.26
C MET A 1 -3.92 3.07 -0.56
N LEU A 2 -2.73 2.91 -1.14
CA LEU A 2 -2.20 1.62 -1.56
C LEU A 2 -1.05 1.20 -0.65
N GLN A 3 -1.13 0.04 0.00
CA GLN A 3 -0.04 -0.44 0.88
C GLN A 3 0.91 -1.38 0.15
N LEU A 4 2.19 -1.29 0.46
CA LEU A 4 3.20 -2.31 0.19
C LEU A 4 3.61 -2.88 1.56
N THR A 5 3.02 -4.02 1.93
CA THR A 5 3.42 -4.82 3.08
C THR A 5 3.34 -6.31 2.75
N ASP A 6 4.31 -7.06 3.27
CA ASP A 6 4.33 -8.51 3.27
C ASP A 6 3.17 -9.00 4.17
N LEU A 7 2.16 -9.66 3.60
CA LEU A 7 1.08 -10.25 4.39
C LEU A 7 1.24 -11.77 4.42
N GLY A 8 1.64 -12.25 5.58
CA GLY A 8 1.75 -13.66 5.91
C GLY A 8 3.03 -13.88 6.69
N SER A 9 3.18 -15.08 7.26
CA SER A 9 4.42 -15.51 7.93
C SER A 9 5.66 -15.10 7.12
N PRO A 10 6.81 -14.84 7.76
CA PRO A 10 8.02 -14.37 7.06
C PRO A 10 8.25 -15.17 5.76
N GLY A 11 8.14 -14.50 4.59
CA GLY A 11 8.35 -15.10 3.28
C GLY A 11 7.10 -15.54 2.49
N GLN A 12 5.88 -15.24 2.93
CA GLN A 12 4.66 -15.53 2.14
C GLN A 12 4.30 -14.38 1.19
N THR A 13 4.48 -14.58 -0.12
CA THR A 13 4.09 -13.60 -1.14
C THR A 13 2.57 -13.54 -1.36
N TRP A 14 2.06 -12.40 -1.83
CA TRP A 14 0.63 -12.25 -2.17
C TRP A 14 0.12 -13.23 -3.23
N THR A 15 0.98 -13.62 -4.17
CA THR A 15 0.65 -14.66 -5.14
C THR A 15 0.51 -16.02 -4.46
N SER A 16 1.36 -16.34 -3.46
CA SER A 16 1.22 -17.56 -2.68
C SER A 16 -0.04 -17.59 -1.81
N TRP A 17 -0.41 -16.48 -1.16
CA TRP A 17 -1.69 -16.36 -0.46
C TRP A 17 -2.88 -16.49 -1.41
N TRP A 18 -2.83 -15.86 -2.58
CA TRP A 18 -3.90 -15.95 -3.58
C TRP A 18 -4.05 -17.37 -4.15
N VAL A 19 -2.94 -18.08 -4.35
CA VAL A 19 -2.94 -19.50 -4.76
C VAL A 19 -3.67 -20.36 -3.73
N GLU A 20 -3.32 -20.21 -2.45
CA GLU A 20 -3.95 -20.96 -1.36
C GLU A 20 -5.46 -20.66 -1.27
N ARG A 21 -5.81 -19.38 -1.30
CA ARG A 21 -7.21 -18.91 -1.18
C ARG A 21 -8.11 -19.42 -2.30
N GLU A 22 -7.62 -19.40 -3.54
CA GLU A 22 -8.42 -19.72 -4.73
C GLU A 22 -8.18 -21.16 -5.24
N GLY A 23 -7.36 -21.96 -4.55
CA GLY A 23 -7.06 -23.34 -4.93
C GLY A 23 -6.30 -23.45 -6.26
N LEU A 24 -5.40 -22.50 -6.56
CA LEU A 24 -4.70 -22.41 -7.84
C LEU A 24 -3.31 -23.09 -7.83
N THR A 25 -3.13 -24.16 -7.05
CA THR A 25 -1.82 -24.79 -6.79
C THR A 25 -1.13 -25.33 -8.03
N GLU A 26 -1.88 -25.70 -9.07
CA GLU A 26 -1.35 -26.22 -10.33
C GLU A 26 -1.37 -25.17 -11.47
N ALA A 27 -1.90 -23.97 -11.21
CA ALA A 27 -2.02 -22.94 -12.24
C ALA A 27 -0.64 -22.30 -12.54
N PRO A 28 -0.35 -21.97 -13.81
CA PRO A 28 0.85 -21.21 -14.15
C PRO A 28 0.90 -19.87 -13.40
N ALA A 29 2.09 -19.42 -12.97
CA ALA A 29 2.27 -18.16 -12.24
C ALA A 29 1.65 -16.94 -12.93
N ARG A 30 1.65 -16.92 -14.27
CA ARG A 30 1.01 -15.87 -15.08
C ARG A 30 -0.51 -15.85 -14.90
N GLU A 31 -1.14 -17.01 -14.77
CA GLU A 31 -2.58 -17.13 -14.57
C GLU A 31 -2.99 -16.70 -13.16
N VAL A 32 -2.23 -17.11 -12.14
CA VAL A 32 -2.38 -16.64 -10.75
C VAL A 32 -2.29 -15.12 -10.70
N SER A 33 -1.26 -14.54 -11.31
CA SER A 33 -1.05 -13.08 -11.34
C SER A 33 -2.19 -12.34 -12.04
N ARG A 34 -2.67 -12.88 -13.17
CA ARG A 34 -3.84 -12.32 -13.89
C ARG A 34 -5.14 -12.48 -13.11
N SER A 35 -5.30 -13.56 -12.35
CA SER A 35 -6.46 -13.78 -11.47
C SER A 35 -6.47 -12.74 -10.35
N LEU A 36 -5.33 -12.59 -9.65
CA LEU A 36 -5.16 -11.59 -8.60
C LEU A 36 -5.38 -10.17 -9.13
N TYR A 37 -4.73 -9.79 -10.23
CA TYR A 37 -4.92 -8.47 -10.86
C TYR A 37 -6.40 -8.18 -11.15
N ARG A 38 -7.12 -9.13 -11.77
CA ARG A 38 -8.55 -8.97 -12.06
C ARG A 38 -9.38 -8.81 -10.78
N ARG A 39 -9.02 -9.51 -9.70
CA ARG A 39 -9.69 -9.37 -8.41
C ARG A 39 -9.48 -7.98 -7.80
N LEU A 40 -8.26 -7.45 -7.89
CA LEU A 40 -7.90 -6.13 -7.37
C LEU A 40 -8.57 -5.04 -8.21
N ASP A 41 -8.48 -5.11 -9.54
CA ASP A 41 -9.14 -4.15 -10.45
C ASP A 41 -10.66 -4.09 -10.23
N ARG A 42 -11.31 -5.25 -10.00
CA ARG A 42 -12.74 -5.30 -9.68
C ARG A 42 -13.07 -4.64 -8.33
N SER A 43 -12.17 -4.70 -7.35
CA SER A 43 -12.39 -4.08 -6.04
C SER A 43 -12.36 -2.56 -6.06
N LEU A 44 -11.81 -1.95 -7.10
CA LEU A 44 -11.72 -0.50 -7.24
C LEU A 44 -13.02 0.14 -7.72
N GLY A 45 -13.99 -0.64 -8.22
CA GLY A 45 -15.26 -0.12 -8.73
C GLY A 45 -15.05 0.96 -9.80
N ASP A 46 -15.59 2.15 -9.57
CA ASP A 46 -15.50 3.30 -10.48
C ASP A 46 -14.35 4.27 -10.12
N ASN A 47 -13.41 3.85 -9.26
CA ASN A 47 -12.26 4.67 -8.90
C ASN A 47 -11.17 4.62 -9.98
N ASP A 48 -11.35 5.39 -11.05
CA ASP A 48 -10.40 5.41 -12.16
C ASP A 48 -9.01 5.93 -11.77
N ALA A 49 -8.91 6.79 -10.76
CA ALA A 49 -7.63 7.30 -10.27
C ALA A 49 -6.78 6.17 -9.67
N GLU A 50 -7.35 5.37 -8.75
CA GLU A 50 -6.67 4.21 -8.18
C GLU A 50 -6.40 3.12 -9.24
N ARG A 51 -7.33 2.95 -10.19
CA ARG A 51 -7.16 2.00 -11.30
C ARG A 51 -5.94 2.35 -12.15
N ARG A 52 -5.65 3.64 -12.37
CA ARG A 52 -4.45 4.08 -13.10
C ARG A 52 -3.17 3.71 -12.36
N ILE A 53 -3.13 3.90 -11.04
CA ILE A 53 -1.97 3.50 -10.24
C ILE A 53 -1.79 1.98 -10.26
N LEU A 54 -2.88 1.21 -10.07
CA LEU A 54 -2.84 -0.26 -10.14
C LEU A 54 -2.34 -0.74 -11.50
N ARG A 55 -2.82 -0.15 -12.60
CA ARG A 55 -2.38 -0.49 -13.97
C ARG A 55 -0.90 -0.22 -14.16
N ALA A 56 -0.44 0.99 -13.83
CA ALA A 56 0.98 1.36 -13.95
C ALA A 56 1.89 0.41 -13.15
N TYR A 57 1.42 -0.02 -11.96
CA TYR A 57 2.12 -1.02 -11.16
C TYR A 57 2.12 -2.41 -11.79
N ALA A 58 0.97 -2.88 -12.27
CA ALA A 58 0.84 -4.20 -12.89
C ALA A 58 1.68 -4.33 -14.17
N GLU A 59 1.80 -3.27 -14.96
CA GLU A 59 2.71 -3.24 -16.10
C GLU A 59 4.17 -3.40 -15.69
N ARG A 60 4.56 -2.84 -14.54
CA ARG A 60 5.88 -3.07 -13.96
C ARG A 60 6.07 -4.53 -13.56
N TYR A 61 5.05 -5.17 -12.97
CA TYR A 61 5.07 -6.60 -12.62
C TYR A 61 5.30 -7.49 -13.85
N VAL A 62 4.67 -7.16 -14.98
CA VAL A 62 4.89 -7.90 -16.24
C VAL A 62 6.34 -7.77 -16.75
N ARG A 63 6.98 -6.61 -16.54
CA ARG A 63 8.36 -6.36 -16.98
C ARG A 63 9.43 -6.93 -16.05
N LEU A 64 9.22 -6.83 -14.74
CA LEU A 64 10.23 -7.14 -13.72
C LEU A 64 9.99 -8.47 -12.98
N GLY A 65 8.84 -9.10 -13.18
CA GLY A 65 8.54 -10.40 -12.56
C GLY A 65 8.24 -10.30 -11.06
N ASN A 66 8.44 -11.42 -10.36
CA ASN A 66 8.05 -11.59 -8.95
C ASN A 66 8.99 -10.89 -7.95
N ASP A 67 10.06 -10.26 -8.42
CA ASP A 67 11.07 -9.61 -7.58
C ASP A 67 10.67 -8.19 -7.16
N ILE A 68 9.48 -7.72 -7.56
CA ILE A 68 8.92 -6.45 -7.09
C ILE A 68 7.99 -6.66 -5.90
N PRO A 69 7.93 -5.71 -4.95
CA PRO A 69 7.00 -5.80 -3.82
C PRO A 69 5.52 -5.91 -4.25
N ALA A 70 4.60 -6.26 -3.35
CA ALA A 70 3.18 -6.35 -3.70
C ALA A 70 2.42 -5.05 -3.39
N LEU A 71 1.70 -4.48 -4.38
CA LEU A 71 0.88 -3.28 -4.19
C LEU A 71 -0.57 -3.66 -3.87
N LEU A 72 -1.11 -3.11 -2.79
CA LEU A 72 -2.42 -3.48 -2.24
C LEU A 72 -3.40 -2.32 -2.26
N PRO A 73 -4.67 -2.53 -2.66
CA PRO A 73 -5.71 -1.52 -2.55
C PRO A 73 -6.14 -1.26 -1.09
N GLN A 74 -6.77 -0.09 -0.89
CA GLN A 74 -7.04 0.63 0.37
C GLN A 74 -7.74 -0.13 1.52
N VAL A 75 -8.28 -1.32 1.28
CA VAL A 75 -9.17 -1.98 2.23
C VAL A 75 -8.45 -2.60 3.45
N TYR A 76 -7.11 -2.60 3.49
CA TYR A 76 -6.37 -3.39 4.49
C TYR A 76 -5.73 -2.63 5.67
N LEU A 77 -5.81 -1.29 5.76
CA LEU A 77 -5.13 -0.56 6.85
C LEU A 77 -5.61 -0.98 8.25
N HIS A 78 -6.90 -1.23 8.41
CA HIS A 78 -7.48 -1.62 9.71
C HIS A 78 -7.16 -3.08 10.11
N TYR A 79 -6.48 -3.83 9.25
CA TYR A 79 -6.17 -5.24 9.43
C TYR A 79 -4.67 -5.56 9.51
N ASP A 80 -3.77 -4.56 9.57
CA ASP A 80 -2.34 -4.83 9.76
C ASP A 80 -2.12 -5.47 11.16
N PRO A 81 -1.78 -6.77 11.25
CA PRO A 81 -1.62 -7.47 12.52
C PRO A 81 -0.48 -6.89 13.37
N TYR A 82 0.48 -6.18 12.75
CA TYR A 82 1.56 -5.51 13.47
C TYR A 82 1.08 -4.24 14.16
N THR A 83 0.11 -3.51 13.60
CA THR A 83 -0.50 -2.38 14.32
C THR A 83 -1.27 -2.85 15.56
N ARG A 84 -1.93 -4.02 15.51
CA ARG A 84 -2.60 -4.62 16.69
C ARG A 84 -1.64 -4.96 17.82
N ALA A 85 -0.41 -5.38 17.53
CA ALA A 85 0.59 -5.69 18.56
C ALA A 85 1.05 -4.45 19.33
N HIS A 86 0.97 -3.27 18.73
CA HIS A 86 1.30 -1.99 19.36
C HIS A 86 0.13 -1.35 20.15
N HIS A 87 -1.04 -2.01 20.19
CA HIS A 87 -2.24 -1.55 20.90
C HIS A 87 -2.48 -2.22 22.27
N ALA A 88 -1.49 -2.91 22.85
CA ALA A 88 -1.59 -3.28 24.25
C ALA A 88 -1.50 -2.00 25.13
N PRO A 89 -2.47 -1.75 26.04
CA PRO A 89 -2.41 -0.59 26.92
C PRO A 89 -1.20 -0.74 27.84
N VAL A 90 -0.25 0.18 27.72
CA VAL A 90 0.94 0.26 28.58
C VAL A 90 0.48 0.50 30.04
N PRO A 91 0.74 -0.41 30.99
CA PRO A 91 0.58 -0.08 32.40
C PRO A 91 1.81 0.72 32.89
N PRO A 92 1.69 1.51 33.97
CA PRO A 92 2.72 2.48 34.34
C PRO A 92 3.93 1.82 35.01
N ARG A 93 5.11 2.16 34.46
CA ARG A 93 6.47 2.22 35.05
C ARG A 93 7.13 0.97 35.67
N CYS A 94 8.30 0.67 35.06
CA CYS A 94 9.58 0.19 35.61
C CYS A 94 9.67 -1.28 36.10
N PRO A 95 10.88 -1.90 36.22
CA PRO A 95 12.23 -1.55 35.75
C PRO A 95 12.93 -2.71 34.97
N ALA A 96 14.16 -2.47 34.52
CA ALA A 96 14.99 -3.36 33.72
C ALA A 96 15.18 -4.79 34.26
N SER A 97 15.07 -5.79 33.37
CA SER A 97 15.90 -7.01 33.38
C SER A 97 15.61 -7.91 32.17
N GLY A 98 16.62 -8.06 31.32
CA GLY A 98 16.96 -9.20 30.46
C GLY A 98 15.87 -9.98 29.71
N TRP A 99 15.90 -9.90 28.37
CA TRP A 99 16.29 -11.04 27.52
C TRP A 99 16.39 -10.59 26.07
N THR A 100 17.41 -11.10 25.39
CA THR A 100 17.72 -10.88 24.00
C THR A 100 16.65 -11.45 23.08
N SER A 101 16.13 -10.61 22.18
CA SER A 101 15.68 -11.04 20.86
C SER A 101 16.33 -10.09 19.87
N SER A 102 17.36 -10.59 19.19
CA SER A 102 17.90 -9.96 17.99
C SER A 102 16.77 -9.84 16.97
N CYS A 103 16.07 -8.71 16.96
CA CYS A 103 15.16 -8.39 15.87
C CYS A 103 16.05 -7.90 14.74
N SER A 104 16.41 -8.83 13.85
CA SER A 104 17.07 -8.53 12.59
C SER A 104 16.18 -7.55 11.84
N TYR A 105 16.47 -6.26 11.97
CA TYR A 105 15.80 -5.16 11.29
C TYR A 105 16.24 -5.18 9.82
N ARG A 106 15.92 -6.26 9.10
CA ARG A 106 15.95 -6.27 7.65
C ARG A 106 14.67 -5.56 7.19
N SER A 107 14.72 -4.22 7.26
CA SER A 107 14.08 -3.28 6.34
C SER A 107 12.72 -3.71 5.73
N GLU A 108 11.70 -3.95 6.55
CA GLU A 108 10.32 -3.98 6.04
C GLU A 108 9.85 -2.54 5.84
N ILE A 109 10.24 -1.94 4.72
CA ILE A 109 9.77 -0.61 4.35
C ILE A 109 8.28 -0.72 4.00
N ARG A 110 7.44 -0.03 4.79
CA ARG A 110 5.98 -0.04 4.61
C ARG A 110 5.58 1.19 3.82
N ILE A 111 5.20 1.02 2.57
CA ILE A 111 4.89 2.16 1.70
C ILE A 111 3.39 2.30 1.55
N VAL A 112 2.92 3.53 1.56
CA VAL A 112 1.53 3.92 1.42
C VAL A 112 1.41 4.89 0.24
N ILE A 113 0.58 4.61 -0.75
CA ILE A 113 0.33 5.50 -1.91
C ILE A 113 -1.12 5.99 -1.91
N GLU A 114 -1.37 7.25 -1.60
CA GLU A 114 -2.71 7.83 -1.53
C GLU A 114 -3.12 8.58 -2.78
N CYS A 115 -4.42 8.52 -3.10
CA CYS A 115 -5.05 9.29 -4.16
C CYS A 115 -5.92 10.37 -3.51
N ASP A 116 -5.41 11.59 -3.44
CA ASP A 116 -6.10 12.71 -2.81
C ASP A 116 -6.97 13.44 -3.83
N GLY A 117 -8.27 13.19 -3.81
CA GLY A 117 -9.26 14.02 -4.50
C GLY A 117 -10.02 14.97 -3.58
N ARG A 118 -10.86 15.81 -4.20
CA ARG A 118 -11.73 16.76 -3.49
C ARG A 118 -12.60 16.08 -2.43
N GLN A 119 -12.96 14.82 -2.62
CA GLN A 119 -13.74 14.04 -1.66
C GLN A 119 -13.09 13.92 -0.26
N HIS A 120 -11.78 14.12 -0.13
CA HIS A 120 -11.08 13.99 1.15
C HIS A 120 -11.11 15.27 2.00
N TYR A 121 -11.30 16.43 1.37
CA TYR A 121 -11.16 17.73 2.05
C TYR A 121 -12.28 18.70 1.75
N ALA A 122 -13.27 18.33 0.93
CA ALA A 122 -14.44 19.16 0.67
C ALA A 122 -15.65 18.72 1.47
N ASP A 123 -16.51 19.67 1.79
CA ASP A 123 -17.83 19.45 2.37
C ASP A 123 -18.80 18.80 1.36
N GLU A 124 -20.03 18.52 1.82
CA GLU A 124 -21.10 17.94 1.00
C GLU A 124 -21.51 18.83 -0.20
N THR A 125 -21.20 20.12 -0.14
CA THR A 125 -21.44 21.08 -1.23
C THR A 125 -20.26 21.19 -2.21
N GLY A 126 -19.17 20.47 -1.94
CA GLY A 126 -17.95 20.47 -2.75
C GLY A 126 -17.03 21.66 -2.49
N ARG A 127 -17.24 22.44 -1.42
CA ARG A 127 -16.34 23.52 -1.00
C ARG A 127 -15.26 22.98 -0.07
N ALA A 128 -14.07 23.57 -0.12
CA ALA A 128 -12.99 23.19 0.78
C ALA A 128 -13.41 23.36 2.26
N ASP A 129 -13.15 22.33 3.04
CA ASP A 129 -13.42 22.24 4.47
C ASP A 129 -12.08 22.11 5.22
N ALA A 130 -11.77 23.13 6.02
CA ALA A 130 -10.51 23.19 6.75
C ALA A 130 -10.39 22.10 7.83
N GLN A 131 -11.51 21.65 8.41
CA GLN A 131 -11.53 20.60 9.43
C GLN A 131 -11.22 19.24 8.79
N ARG A 132 -11.88 18.91 7.68
CA ARG A 132 -11.60 17.68 6.92
C ARG A 132 -10.16 17.63 6.43
N TYR A 133 -9.65 18.77 5.96
CA TYR A 133 -8.24 18.88 5.60
C TYR A 133 -7.31 18.62 6.80
N ALA A 134 -7.59 19.21 7.95
CA ALA A 134 -6.78 19.01 9.16
C ALA A 134 -6.77 17.54 9.62
N GLU A 135 -7.91 16.85 9.52
CA GLU A 135 -8.05 15.42 9.81
C GLU A 135 -7.22 14.57 8.84
N MET A 136 -7.34 14.81 7.53
CA MET A 136 -6.55 14.12 6.50
C MET A 136 -5.03 14.24 6.74
N VAL A 137 -4.53 15.43 7.09
CA VAL A 137 -3.10 15.62 7.39
C VAL A 137 -2.74 15.03 8.76
N ALA A 138 -3.67 14.89 9.69
CA ALA A 138 -3.44 14.17 10.95
C ALA A 138 -3.25 12.67 10.72
N GLU A 139 -4.07 12.07 9.87
CA GLU A 139 -3.94 10.66 9.48
C GLU A 139 -2.60 10.37 8.80
N ASP A 140 -2.13 11.26 7.91
CA ASP A 140 -0.79 11.18 7.30
C ASP A 140 0.32 11.10 8.37
N ARG A 141 0.25 11.97 9.38
CA ARG A 141 1.22 12.00 10.48
C ARG A 141 1.18 10.72 11.29
N GLU A 142 -0.02 10.21 11.59
CA GLU A 142 -0.18 8.96 12.32
C GLU A 142 0.41 7.76 11.57
N LEU A 143 0.22 7.70 10.24
CA LEU A 143 0.87 6.69 9.40
C LEU A 143 2.40 6.81 9.47
N ARG A 144 2.93 8.02 9.31
CA ARG A 144 4.39 8.22 9.37
C ARG A 144 4.98 7.86 10.73
N LEU A 145 4.31 8.23 11.83
CA LEU A 145 4.72 7.86 13.19
C LEU A 145 4.69 6.35 13.43
N ARG A 146 3.83 5.61 12.71
CA ARG A 146 3.79 4.14 12.73
C ARG A 146 4.83 3.48 11.81
N GLY A 147 5.71 4.27 11.19
CA GLY A 147 6.79 3.77 10.33
C GLY A 147 6.39 3.55 8.87
N TYR A 148 5.27 4.12 8.42
CA TYR A 148 4.90 4.12 7.00
C TYR A 148 5.55 5.27 6.24
N GLU A 149 6.00 5.00 5.02
CA GLU A 149 6.41 5.98 4.02
C GLU A 149 5.19 6.33 3.16
N VAL A 150 4.66 7.55 3.28
CA VAL A 150 3.42 7.98 2.61
C VAL A 150 3.71 8.88 1.42
N TYR A 151 3.24 8.48 0.23
CA TYR A 151 3.29 9.21 -1.03
C TYR A 151 1.87 9.54 -1.49
N ARG A 152 1.53 10.82 -1.65
CA ARG A 152 0.21 11.29 -2.08
C ARG A 152 0.27 11.76 -3.54
N PHE A 153 -0.74 11.37 -4.32
CA PHE A 153 -1.01 11.89 -5.65
C PHE A 153 -2.31 12.66 -5.63
N GLY A 154 -2.28 13.94 -6.03
CA GLY A 154 -3.49 14.71 -6.21
C GLY A 154 -4.33 14.17 -7.37
N GLY A 155 -5.66 14.30 -7.29
CA GLY A 155 -6.57 13.84 -8.34
C GLY A 155 -6.27 14.44 -9.72
N ALA A 156 -5.71 15.67 -9.76
CA ALA A 156 -5.27 16.30 -11.00
C ALA A 156 -4.06 15.60 -11.66
N GLU A 157 -3.23 14.89 -10.89
CA GLU A 157 -2.10 14.11 -11.41
C GLU A 157 -2.56 12.78 -12.03
N LEU A 158 -3.76 12.31 -11.65
CA LEU A 158 -4.31 11.01 -12.00
C LEU A 158 -5.40 11.09 -13.09
N THR A 159 -5.43 12.19 -13.85
CA THR A 159 -6.26 12.30 -15.05
C THR A 159 -5.71 11.46 -16.20
N GLU A 160 -6.55 11.01 -17.13
CA GLU A 160 -6.09 10.18 -18.25
C GLU A 160 -5.24 10.99 -19.23
N SER A 161 -3.95 10.71 -19.26
CA SER A 161 -3.04 11.30 -20.24
C SER A 161 -1.75 10.48 -20.36
N PRO A 162 -1.06 10.53 -21.52
CA PRO A 162 0.28 9.97 -21.65
C PRO A 162 1.31 10.59 -20.68
N ALA A 163 1.04 11.79 -20.15
CA ALA A 163 1.90 12.41 -19.14
C ALA A 163 1.77 11.71 -17.78
N THR A 164 0.55 11.37 -17.37
CA THR A 164 0.26 10.63 -16.14
C THR A 164 0.93 9.26 -16.13
N ASP A 165 0.84 8.51 -17.23
CA ASP A 165 1.47 7.18 -17.33
C ASP A 165 3.01 7.25 -17.17
N ARG A 166 3.64 8.27 -17.79
CA ARG A 166 5.07 8.54 -17.64
C ARG A 166 5.44 8.95 -16.22
N GLN A 167 4.62 9.77 -15.57
CA GLN A 167 4.84 10.21 -14.20
C GLN A 167 4.77 9.03 -13.23
N LEU A 168 3.74 8.19 -13.32
CA LEU A 168 3.58 7.00 -12.49
C LEU A 168 4.73 6.00 -12.71
N THR A 169 5.12 5.78 -13.97
CA THR A 169 6.26 4.92 -14.30
C THR A 169 7.56 5.44 -13.69
N SER A 170 7.83 6.74 -13.84
CA SER A 170 9.00 7.41 -13.28
C SER A 170 9.02 7.32 -11.74
N PHE A 171 7.88 7.54 -11.10
CA PHE A 171 7.72 7.39 -9.66
C PHE A 171 8.08 5.98 -9.20
N PHE A 172 7.50 4.93 -9.80
CA PHE A 172 7.78 3.55 -9.41
C PHE A 172 9.22 3.12 -9.69
N ASN A 173 9.86 3.65 -10.75
CA ASN A 173 11.30 3.45 -10.98
C ASN A 173 12.12 4.00 -9.80
N ARG A 174 11.91 5.27 -9.45
CA ARG A 174 12.62 5.95 -8.36
C ARG A 174 12.33 5.34 -6.99
N LEU A 175 11.10 4.88 -6.78
CA LEU A 175 10.69 4.19 -5.56
C LEU A 175 11.45 2.87 -5.41
N ALA A 176 11.55 2.09 -6.50
CA ALA A 176 12.34 0.87 -6.49
C ALA A 176 13.83 1.17 -6.23
N GLU A 177 14.41 2.14 -6.95
CA GLU A 177 15.82 2.56 -6.77
C GLU A 177 16.12 2.93 -5.31
N ARG A 178 15.24 3.70 -4.66
CA ARG A 178 15.39 4.10 -3.24
C ARG A 178 15.52 2.90 -2.30
N TYR A 179 14.90 1.77 -2.62
CA TYR A 179 14.77 0.61 -1.75
C TYR A 179 15.46 -0.65 -2.29
N SER A 180 16.32 -0.52 -3.30
CA SER A 180 17.07 -1.64 -3.91
C SER A 180 18.33 -2.04 -3.12
N THR A 181 18.37 -1.81 -1.79
CA THR A 181 19.62 -1.95 -0.99
C THR A 181 19.54 -3.07 0.04
#